data_AF-A0A382F0X6-F1
#
_entry.id   AF-A0A382F0X6-F1
#
_cell.length_a   1.000
_cell.length_b   1.000
_cell.length_c   1.000
_cell.angle_alpha   90.00
_cell.angle_beta   90.00
_cell.angle_gamma   90.00
#
_symmetry.space_group_name_H-M   'P 1'
#
loop_
_entity.id
_entity.type
_entity.pdbx_description
1 polymer ?
#
loop_
_entity_poly.entity_id
_entity_poly.type
_entity_poly.pdbx_seq_one_letter_code
_entity_poly.pdbx_strand_id
1 'polypeptide(L)'
;MHIFPIIGIAIGLIIASIGFGLSFFLDPLIVSLLVVASIAVITGIHHTDGLADFADGLMTRGSKEKKRKAMKDLSTGSAGIVSVVLYIAGAIIALSLTDGYALFQAILLSEILA
;
A
#
# COMPACT_ATOMS: atom_id res chain seq x y z
N MET A 1 -15.06 -13.98 -2.31
CA MET A 1 -15.60 -12.62 -2.49
C MET A 1 -15.18 -12.14 -3.88
N HIS A 2 -16.03 -12.32 -4.90
CA HIS A 2 -15.65 -12.08 -6.31
C HIS A 2 -15.72 -10.61 -6.75
N ILE A 3 -16.06 -9.70 -5.84
CA ILE A 3 -16.31 -8.28 -6.13
C ILE A 3 -15.03 -7.43 -5.92
N PHE A 4 -14.03 -7.96 -5.19
CA PHE A 4 -12.77 -7.24 -4.91
C PHE A 4 -12.07 -6.71 -6.17
N PRO A 5 -11.90 -7.51 -7.25
CA PRO A 5 -11.26 -7.00 -8.46
C PRO A 5 -12.04 -5.85 -9.10
N ILE A 6 -13.37 -5.85 -9.01
CA ILE A 6 -14.21 -4.78 -9.57
C ILE A 6 -14.02 -3.49 -8.77
N ILE A 7 -13.96 -3.58 -7.45
CA ILE A 7 -13.67 -2.43 -6.58
C ILE A 7 -12.25 -1.93 -6.83
N GLY A 8 -11.28 -2.83 -6.96
CA GLY A 8 -9.89 -2.52 -7.31
C GLY A 8 -9.77 -1.79 -8.65
N ILE A 9 -10.51 -2.22 -9.68
CA ILE A 9 -10.59 -1.49 -10.96
C ILE A 9 -11.12 -0.06 -10.73
N ALA A 10 -12.19 0.09 -9.96
CA ALA A 10 -12.79 1.40 -9.73
C ALA A 10 -11.82 2.35 -8.97
N ILE A 11 -11.21 1.87 -7.89
CA ILE A 11 -10.22 2.63 -7.11
C ILE A 11 -8.99 2.94 -7.97
N GLY A 12 -8.45 1.93 -8.66
CA GLY A 12 -7.29 2.05 -9.53
C GLY A 12 -7.52 3.06 -10.65
N LEU A 13 -8.67 3.05 -11.32
CA LEU A 13 -9.00 4.02 -12.35
C LEU A 13 -9.07 5.45 -11.81
N ILE A 14 -9.68 5.66 -10.65
CA ILE A 14 -9.79 6.98 -10.02
C ILE A 14 -8.40 7.51 -9.67
N ILE A 15 -7.61 6.72 -8.94
CA ILE A 15 -6.30 7.16 -8.45
C ILE A 15 -5.28 7.27 -9.59
N ALA A 16 -5.28 6.33 -10.54
CA ALA A 16 -4.39 6.38 -11.70
C ALA A 16 -4.67 7.61 -12.57
N SER A 17 -5.95 7.97 -12.76
CA SER A 17 -6.32 9.18 -13.50
C SER A 17 -5.85 10.45 -12.79
N ILE A 18 -6.00 10.51 -11.46
CA ILE A 18 -5.51 11.63 -10.66
C ILE A 18 -3.98 11.71 -10.72
N GLY A 19 -3.28 10.60 -10.48
CA GLY A 19 -1.81 10.52 -10.52
C GLY A 19 -1.25 10.91 -11.89
N PHE A 20 -1.85 10.40 -12.96
CA PHE A 20 -1.49 10.76 -14.33
C PHE A 20 -1.72 12.26 -14.60
N GLY A 21 -2.87 12.81 -14.18
CA GLY A 21 -3.15 14.24 -14.31
C GLY A 21 -2.17 15.13 -13.54
N LEU A 22 -1.82 14.74 -12.31
CA LEU A 22 -0.85 15.47 -11.47
C LEU A 22 0.59 15.37 -12.01
N SER A 23 0.92 14.29 -12.71
CA SER A 23 2.27 14.06 -13.29
C SER A 23 2.67 15.11 -14.32
N PHE A 24 1.72 15.84 -14.90
CA PHE A 24 2.01 16.93 -15.83
C PHE A 24 2.43 18.23 -15.14
N PHE A 25 2.20 18.36 -13.83
CA PHE A 25 2.37 19.64 -13.11
C PHE A 25 3.31 19.54 -11.91
N LEU A 26 3.49 18.36 -11.34
CA LEU A 26 4.23 18.15 -10.09
C LEU A 26 5.43 17.23 -10.30
N ASP A 27 6.41 17.36 -9.40
CA ASP A 27 7.56 16.48 -9.34
C ASP A 27 7.13 15.00 -9.11
N PRO A 28 7.77 14.02 -9.76
CA PRO A 28 7.39 12.61 -9.64
C PRO A 28 7.34 12.10 -8.19
N LEU A 29 8.21 12.58 -7.30
CA LEU A 29 8.21 12.18 -5.90
C LEU A 29 6.96 12.68 -5.17
N ILE A 30 6.52 13.89 -5.48
CA ILE A 30 5.30 14.49 -4.91
C ILE A 30 4.06 13.74 -5.42
N VAL A 31 4.01 13.43 -6.72
CA VAL A 31 2.91 12.65 -7.32
C VAL A 31 2.81 11.29 -6.65
N SER A 32 3.92 10.57 -6.52
CA SER A 32 3.95 9.25 -5.89
C SER A 32 3.53 9.28 -4.42
N LEU A 33 3.95 10.30 -3.66
CA LEU A 33 3.49 10.50 -2.29
C LEU A 33 1.96 10.68 -2.23
N LEU A 34 1.41 11.54 -3.09
CA LEU A 34 -0.04 11.81 -3.13
C LEU A 34 -0.84 10.58 -3.57
N VAL A 35 -0.33 9.81 -4.53
CA VAL A 35 -0.94 8.55 -4.98
C VAL A 35 -0.97 7.53 -3.84
N VAL A 36 0.17 7.26 -3.19
CA VAL A 36 0.26 6.29 -2.08
C VAL A 36 -0.61 6.72 -0.90
N ALA A 37 -0.62 8.01 -0.57
CA ALA A 37 -1.50 8.56 0.47
C ALA A 37 -2.99 8.40 0.11
N SER A 38 -3.36 8.62 -1.15
CA SER A 38 -4.74 8.45 -1.62
C SER A 38 -5.19 7.00 -1.52
N ILE A 39 -4.35 6.05 -1.93
CA ILE A 39 -4.61 4.61 -1.79
C ILE A 39 -4.82 4.27 -0.31
N ALA A 40 -3.93 4.71 0.57
CA ALA A 40 -4.02 4.43 2.00
C ALA A 40 -5.34 4.95 2.62
N VAL A 41 -5.77 6.16 2.26
CA VAL A 41 -7.02 6.76 2.76
C VAL A 41 -8.24 6.03 2.21
N ILE A 42 -8.29 5.75 0.90
CA ILE A 42 -9.46 5.13 0.25
C ILE A 42 -9.64 3.67 0.71
N THR A 43 -8.53 2.93 0.84
CA THR A 43 -8.56 1.52 1.27
C THR A 43 -8.66 1.35 2.78
N GLY A 44 -8.58 2.44 3.56
CA GLY A 44 -8.62 2.38 5.02
C GLY A 44 -7.42 1.67 5.64
N ILE A 45 -6.29 1.57 4.93
CA ILE A 45 -5.02 1.00 5.42
C ILE A 45 -5.11 -0.52 5.71
N HIS A 46 -6.20 -1.20 5.37
CA HIS A 46 -6.43 -2.62 5.73
C HIS A 46 -5.30 -3.58 5.28
N HIS A 47 -4.74 -3.39 4.09
CA HIS A 47 -3.63 -4.22 3.60
C HIS A 47 -2.32 -3.92 4.34
N THR A 48 -2.05 -2.64 4.62
CA THR A 48 -0.84 -2.19 5.32
C THR A 48 -0.89 -2.57 6.80
N ASP A 49 -2.07 -2.57 7.41
CA ASP A 49 -2.32 -3.07 8.76
C ASP A 49 -2.05 -4.58 8.84
N GLY A 50 -2.62 -5.35 7.90
CA GLY A 50 -2.34 -6.79 7.79
C GLY A 50 -0.85 -7.12 7.56
N LEU A 51 -0.13 -6.25 6.83
CA LEU A 51 1.33 -6.35 6.69
C LEU A 51 2.05 -6.10 8.03
N ALA A 52 1.63 -5.09 8.79
CA ALA A 52 2.19 -4.78 10.09
C ALA A 52 1.99 -5.92 11.08
N ASP A 53 0.75 -6.40 11.20
CA ASP A 53 0.38 -7.55 12.03
C ASP A 53 1.20 -8.78 11.66
N PHE A 54 1.28 -9.08 10.36
CA PHE A 54 2.05 -10.22 9.88
C PHE A 54 3.52 -10.11 10.24
N ALA A 55 4.13 -8.93 10.10
CA ALA A 55 5.53 -8.70 10.46
C ALA A 55 5.77 -8.89 11.96
N ASP A 56 4.87 -8.38 12.82
CA ASP A 56 4.96 -8.56 14.28
C ASP A 56 4.77 -10.02 14.69
N GLY A 57 3.83 -10.73 14.08
CA GLY A 57 3.64 -12.16 14.25
C GLY A 57 4.85 -12.98 13.79
N LEU A 58 5.49 -12.59 12.68
CA LEU A 58 6.64 -13.28 12.11
C LEU A 58 7.88 -13.13 13.01
N MET A 59 8.14 -11.91 13.50
CA MET A 59 9.30 -11.59 14.34
C MET A 59 9.19 -12.17 15.77
N THR A 60 7.96 -12.39 16.25
CA THR A 60 7.72 -12.97 17.58
C THR A 60 8.28 -14.40 17.68
N ARG A 61 9.13 -14.66 18.68
CA ARG A 61 9.70 -16.00 18.92
C ARG A 61 8.77 -16.89 19.76
N GLY A 62 8.82 -18.19 19.49
CA GLY A 62 8.13 -19.21 20.29
C GLY A 62 6.93 -19.85 19.57
N SER A 63 5.89 -20.20 20.34
CA SER A 63 4.75 -20.98 19.85
C SER A 63 3.87 -20.20 18.86
N LYS A 64 3.11 -20.94 18.04
CA LYS A 64 2.10 -20.38 17.12
C LYS A 64 1.09 -19.48 17.84
N GLU A 65 0.76 -19.79 19.09
CA GLU A 65 -0.16 -19.00 19.90
C GLU A 65 0.42 -17.63 20.27
N LYS A 66 1.70 -17.55 20.64
CA LYS A 66 2.38 -16.26 20.89
C LYS A 66 2.43 -15.40 19.63
N LYS A 67 2.78 -15.99 18.48
CA LYS A 67 2.76 -15.28 17.19
C LYS A 67 1.37 -14.74 16.85
N ARG A 68 0.33 -15.54 17.03
CA ARG A 68 -1.06 -15.12 16.77
C ARG A 68 -1.55 -14.07 17.77
N LYS A 69 -1.05 -14.07 19.00
CA LYS A 69 -1.33 -13.01 19.96
C LYS A 69 -0.70 -11.68 19.52
N ALA A 70 0.53 -11.72 18.97
CA ALA A 70 1.18 -10.52 18.44
C ALA A 70 0.42 -9.92 17.24
N MET A 71 -0.05 -10.73 16.29
CA MET A 71 -0.89 -10.28 15.16
C MET A 71 -2.28 -9.75 15.56
N LYS A 72 -2.62 -9.74 16.85
CA LYS A 72 -3.92 -9.26 17.38
C LYS A 72 -3.73 -8.21 18.46
N ASP A 73 -2.49 -7.81 18.70
CA ASP A 73 -2.20 -6.74 19.65
C ASP A 73 -2.70 -5.42 19.04
N LEU A 74 -3.26 -4.56 19.87
CA LEU A 74 -3.66 -3.22 19.42
C LEU A 74 -2.44 -2.31 19.25
N SER A 75 -1.31 -2.67 19.86
CA SER A 75 -0.05 -1.96 19.74
C SER A 75 0.79 -2.57 18.63
N THR A 76 1.19 -1.74 17.66
CA THR A 76 2.14 -2.16 16.62
C THR A 76 3.54 -2.32 17.21
N GLY A 77 4.19 -3.44 16.93
CA GLY A 77 5.58 -3.70 17.29
C GLY A 77 6.57 -3.02 16.35
N SER A 78 7.86 -3.12 16.69
CA SER A 78 8.93 -2.54 15.86
C SER A 78 9.04 -3.20 14.49
N ALA A 79 8.71 -4.48 14.36
CA ALA A 79 8.72 -5.19 13.09
C ALA A 79 7.60 -4.68 12.17
N GLY A 80 6.39 -4.49 12.72
CA GLY A 80 5.27 -3.87 12.01
C GLY A 80 5.62 -2.47 11.51
N ILE A 81 6.14 -1.60 12.38
CA ILE A 81 6.56 -0.24 12.01
C ILE A 81 7.58 -0.25 10.89
N VAL A 82 8.67 -1.02 11.02
CA VAL A 82 9.73 -1.07 10.00
C VAL A 82 9.19 -1.62 8.68
N SER A 83 8.34 -2.64 8.72
CA SER A 83 7.73 -3.21 7.52
C SER A 83 6.85 -2.19 6.78
N VAL A 84 6.02 -1.44 7.50
CA VAL A 84 5.17 -0.38 6.92
C VAL A 84 6.00 0.75 6.32
N VAL A 85 7.05 1.20 7.03
CA VAL A 85 7.95 2.25 6.52
C VAL A 85 8.64 1.81 5.23
N LEU A 86 9.19 0.59 5.20
CA LEU A 86 9.85 0.06 3.99
C LEU A 86 8.86 -0.12 2.84
N TYR A 87 7.64 -0.57 3.13
CA TYR A 87 6.58 -0.71 2.13
C TYR A 87 6.18 0.64 1.52
N ILE A 88 5.84 1.63 2.35
CA ILE A 88 5.42 2.96 1.88
C ILE A 88 6.57 3.66 1.12
N ALA A 89 7.78 3.63 1.68
CA ALA A 89 8.94 4.23 1.02
C ALA A 89 9.24 3.54 -0.32
N GLY A 90 9.21 2.20 -0.34
CA GLY A 90 9.41 1.42 -1.56
C GLY A 90 8.36 1.70 -2.63
N ALA A 91 7.08 1.83 -2.24
CA ALA A 91 5.99 2.16 -3.16
C ALA A 91 6.17 3.56 -3.77
N ILE A 92 6.52 4.56 -2.95
CA ILE A 92 6.78 5.93 -3.42
C ILE A 92 7.96 5.95 -4.39
N ILE A 93 9.07 5.29 -4.04
CA ILE A 93 10.26 5.20 -4.89
C ILE A 93 9.90 4.53 -6.21
N ALA A 94 9.26 3.37 -6.18
CA ALA A 94 8.89 2.61 -7.38
C ALA A 94 8.01 3.44 -8.33
N LEU A 95 6.97 4.10 -7.81
CA LEU A 95 6.10 4.95 -8.63
C LEU A 95 6.83 6.19 -9.16
N SER A 96 7.74 6.79 -8.38
CA SER A 96 8.49 7.99 -8.81
C SER A 96 9.45 7.72 -9.97
N LEU A 97 9.80 6.45 -10.19
CA LEU A 97 10.63 5.98 -11.29
C LEU A 97 9.81 5.62 -12.54
N THR A 98 8.48 5.77 -12.48
CA THR A 98 7.58 5.53 -13.61
C THR A 98 6.92 6.81 -14.06
N ASP A 99 6.64 6.92 -15.36
CA ASP A 99 6.04 8.10 -15.96
C ASP A 99 4.95 7.74 -16.98
N GLY A 100 4.18 8.77 -17.37
CA GLY A 100 3.18 8.67 -18.43
C GLY A 100 2.22 7.49 -18.27
N TYR A 101 2.07 6.71 -19.34
CA TYR A 101 1.13 5.59 -19.35
C TYR A 101 1.58 4.42 -18.45
N ALA A 102 2.89 4.25 -18.23
CA ALA A 102 3.40 3.20 -17.35
C ALA A 102 3.01 3.47 -15.89
N LEU A 103 3.07 4.73 -15.44
CA LEU A 103 2.57 5.14 -14.12
C LEU A 103 1.09 4.80 -13.95
N PHE A 104 0.26 5.13 -14.95
CA PHE A 104 -1.16 4.82 -14.94
C PHE A 104 -1.41 3.31 -14.82
N GLN A 105 -0.72 2.50 -15.62
CA GLN A 105 -0.84 1.05 -15.58
C GLN A 105 -0.36 0.46 -14.26
N ALA A 106 0.73 0.97 -13.69
CA ALA A 106 1.26 0.51 -12.41
C ALA A 106 0.26 0.70 -11.27
N ILE A 107 -0.36 1.89 -11.19
CA ILE A 107 -1.39 2.20 -10.18
C ILE A 107 -2.65 1.36 -10.41
N LEU A 108 -3.11 1.21 -11.65
CA LEU A 108 -4.30 0.42 -11.93
C LEU A 108 -4.09 -1.05 -11.56
N LEU A 109 -2.95 -1.64 -11.94
CA LEU A 109 -2.64 -3.04 -11.66
C LEU A 109 -2.41 -3.29 -10.17
N SER A 110 -1.86 -2.33 -9.41
CA SER A 110 -1.68 -2.51 -7.96
C SER A 110 -3.02 -2.74 -7.27
N GLU A 111 -4.04 -1.96 -7.62
CA GLU A 111 -5.37 -2.04 -6.97
C GLU A 111 -6.17 -3.26 -7.44
N ILE A 112 -5.94 -3.76 -8.66
CA ILE A 112 -6.59 -5.00 -9.15
C ILE A 112 -6.04 -6.24 -8.43
N LEU A 113 -4.76 -6.21 -8.05
CA LEU A 113 -4.05 -7.34 -7.43
C LEU A 113 -4.09 -7.33 -5.90
N ALA A 114 -4.53 -6.23 -5.28
CA ALA A 114 -4.69 -6.09 -3.84
C ALA A 114 -5.82 -6.99 -3.30
#